data_AF-A0A2K3P8T4-F1
#
_entry.id   AF-A0A2K3P8T4-F1
#
_cell.length_a   1.000
_cell.length_b   1.000
_cell.length_c   1.000
_cell.angle_alpha   90.00
_cell.angle_beta   90.00
_cell.angle_gamma   90.00
#
_symmetry.space_group_name_H-M   'P 1'
#
loop_
_entity.id
_entity.type
_entity.pdbx_description
1 polymer ?
#
loop_
_entity_poly.entity_id
_entity_poly.type
_entity_poly.pdbx_seq_one_letter_code
_entity_poly.pdbx_strand_id
1 'polypeptide(L)'
;SDFAIKCGGPQITTTDGIVYQTDNETLGPATYFVTDTNRWAVSNVGMFYGSSDPRLFKNSITNQFTRTVNSELFKTARLSASSLRYYGLGLENGFYNITLQFAETDILDSTSTTWKSLGRRVFDIYIQGTPVLKDFDIQKEAGGVSFRAVQKQFRSEVKENYLEVHLFWAGKGTLAIPGPGQITYGPLIQAISATPDFVPTVSNEPPSSSSKKNSVGLIIGIVVGVGVIGLLAVLAIFYIIRRRKQYDDDDELVGIDTMPNTFSYYELKNATSDFNRDNKLGEGGSYNLMIPSPETMLHSCEDRRMALCGQDHVLWSRIGTLNDGRLVAVKQLSIGSHQGKSQFVAEIATISAVQHRNLVKLYGCCIEGSKRLLVYEYLENKSLDQALFGNGLLLNWSTRYDVCMGVARGLTYLHEESRLRIVHRDVKASNILLDSKLVPKISDFGLAKLYDDKKTHISTRVAGTIGYLAPEYAMRGHLTEKADVFSFGVVALELVSGRPNSDPSLEGEKMYLLEWAWQLHEKNCINDLIDARLSEFNTEEVQRVVKIGLLCTQTSPNLRPSMSRVVAMLSGDVEVSVVTSRPGYLTDWKFDDVSSILTDVSTAGLDSSYYNSSSNTSIVGGGYIHSPNDPSKSILH
;
A
#
# COMPACT_ATOMS: atom_id res chain seq x y z
N SER A 1 -22.16 -27.04 5.99
CA SER A 1 -21.12 -26.02 5.82
C SER A 1 -19.76 -26.64 5.59
N ASP A 2 -19.28 -26.67 4.36
CA ASP A 2 -17.92 -27.10 3.98
C ASP A 2 -17.41 -26.22 2.82
N PHE A 3 -16.13 -26.30 2.48
CA PHE A 3 -15.62 -25.69 1.26
C PHE A 3 -14.38 -26.39 0.73
N ALA A 4 -14.18 -26.32 -0.58
CA ALA A 4 -12.99 -26.80 -1.26
C ALA A 4 -12.65 -25.86 -2.42
N ILE A 5 -11.39 -25.48 -2.54
CA ILE A 5 -10.88 -24.49 -3.49
C ILE A 5 -9.74 -25.11 -4.29
N LYS A 6 -9.86 -25.07 -5.62
CA LYS A 6 -8.77 -25.36 -6.55
C LYS A 6 -7.94 -24.08 -6.71
N CYS A 7 -6.85 -23.99 -5.94
CA CYS A 7 -5.94 -22.84 -5.96
C CYS A 7 -5.20 -22.78 -7.29
N GLY A 8 -5.68 -21.96 -8.22
CA GLY A 8 -5.24 -21.94 -9.60
C GLY A 8 -5.84 -23.09 -10.40
N GLY A 9 -6.64 -22.77 -11.41
CA GLY A 9 -7.22 -23.72 -12.35
C GLY A 9 -8.76 -23.81 -12.30
N PRO A 10 -9.36 -24.50 -13.30
CA PRO A 10 -10.80 -24.70 -13.37
C PRO A 10 -11.32 -25.59 -12.23
N GLN A 11 -12.63 -25.53 -12.00
CA GLN A 11 -13.30 -26.39 -11.02
C GLN A 11 -13.03 -27.87 -11.35
N ILE A 12 -12.80 -28.67 -10.31
CA ILE A 12 -12.58 -30.11 -10.44
C ILE A 12 -13.37 -30.88 -9.40
N THR A 13 -13.87 -32.05 -9.80
CA THR A 13 -14.44 -33.04 -8.89
C THR A 13 -13.47 -34.19 -8.76
N THR A 14 -12.99 -34.43 -7.54
CA THR A 14 -12.06 -35.52 -7.25
C THR A 14 -12.79 -36.84 -7.08
N THR A 15 -12.07 -37.96 -7.14
CA THR A 15 -12.64 -39.33 -7.07
C THR A 15 -13.40 -39.64 -5.78
N ASP A 16 -13.11 -38.92 -4.70
CA ASP A 16 -13.80 -38.95 -3.42
C ASP A 16 -15.07 -38.08 -3.38
N GLY A 17 -15.44 -37.45 -4.51
CA GLY A 17 -16.68 -36.70 -4.67
C GLY A 17 -16.60 -35.23 -4.22
N ILE A 18 -15.44 -34.75 -3.77
CA ILE A 18 -15.27 -33.35 -3.35
C ILE A 18 -15.20 -32.45 -4.59
N VAL A 19 -16.01 -31.39 -4.60
CA VAL A 19 -16.02 -30.38 -5.66
C VAL A 19 -15.14 -29.20 -5.24
N TYR A 20 -13.93 -29.11 -5.80
CA TYR A 20 -13.02 -27.99 -5.61
C TYR A 20 -13.39 -26.85 -6.56
N GLN A 21 -13.91 -25.75 -6.01
CA GLN A 21 -14.34 -24.57 -6.76
C GLN A 21 -13.14 -23.87 -7.40
N THR A 22 -13.34 -23.29 -8.59
CA THR A 22 -12.25 -22.64 -9.35
C THR A 22 -11.73 -21.40 -8.66
N ASP A 23 -10.42 -21.26 -8.56
CA ASP A 23 -9.77 -19.99 -8.31
C ASP A 23 -8.86 -19.65 -9.51
N ASN A 24 -9.41 -18.89 -10.45
CA ASN A 24 -8.73 -18.38 -11.64
C ASN A 24 -8.62 -16.85 -11.64
N GLU A 25 -8.83 -16.24 -10.49
CA GLU A 25 -8.89 -14.78 -10.38
C GLU A 25 -7.52 -14.15 -10.58
N THR A 26 -7.53 -13.02 -11.27
CA THR A 26 -6.32 -12.24 -11.54
C THR A 26 -5.99 -11.43 -10.30
N LEU A 27 -5.00 -11.89 -9.53
CA LEU A 27 -4.64 -11.28 -8.25
C LEU A 27 -3.33 -10.50 -8.42
N GLY A 28 -3.42 -9.18 -8.28
CA GLY A 28 -2.28 -8.27 -8.36
C GLY A 28 -1.45 -8.19 -7.08
N PRO A 29 -0.52 -7.21 -7.01
CA PRO A 29 0.39 -6.98 -5.88
C PRO A 29 -0.25 -6.92 -4.49
N ALA A 30 -1.50 -6.47 -4.42
CA ALA A 30 -2.26 -6.25 -3.20
C ALA A 30 -3.76 -6.27 -3.53
N THR A 31 -4.29 -7.45 -3.80
CA THR A 31 -5.68 -7.63 -4.23
C THR A 31 -6.39 -8.64 -3.35
N TYR A 32 -7.69 -8.44 -3.18
CA TYR A 32 -8.58 -9.43 -2.63
C TYR A 32 -9.71 -9.72 -3.63
N PHE A 33 -10.25 -10.91 -3.55
CA PHE A 33 -11.40 -11.35 -4.31
C PHE A 33 -12.33 -12.14 -3.40
N VAL A 34 -13.63 -11.93 -3.55
CA VAL A 34 -14.68 -12.67 -2.86
C VAL A 34 -15.56 -13.29 -3.93
N THR A 35 -15.90 -14.57 -3.80
CA THR A 35 -16.80 -15.20 -4.78
C THR A 35 -18.19 -14.59 -4.75
N ASP A 36 -18.89 -14.59 -5.88
CA ASP A 36 -20.30 -14.17 -5.94
C ASP A 36 -21.21 -15.00 -5.03
N THR A 37 -20.81 -16.24 -4.75
CA THR A 37 -21.50 -17.13 -3.81
C THR A 37 -21.23 -16.81 -2.35
N ASN A 38 -20.30 -15.90 -2.05
CA ASN A 38 -19.78 -15.59 -0.72
C ASN A 38 -19.37 -16.85 0.07
N ARG A 39 -18.89 -17.89 -0.63
CA ARG A 39 -18.45 -19.16 -0.01
C ARG A 39 -16.98 -19.17 0.33
N TRP A 40 -16.18 -18.44 -0.43
CA TRP A 40 -14.78 -18.23 -0.09
C TRP A 40 -14.25 -16.92 -0.67
N ALA A 41 -13.11 -16.49 -0.15
CA ALA A 41 -12.36 -15.33 -0.63
C ALA A 41 -10.87 -15.65 -0.66
N VAL A 42 -10.12 -14.89 -1.43
CA VAL A 42 -8.66 -14.98 -1.52
C VAL A 42 -8.07 -13.57 -1.48
N SER A 43 -6.94 -13.39 -0.81
CA SER A 43 -6.15 -12.17 -0.88
C SER A 43 -4.68 -12.48 -1.14
N ASN A 44 -4.05 -11.70 -1.99
CA ASN A 44 -2.65 -11.82 -2.37
C ASN A 44 -1.90 -10.53 -2.06
N VAL A 45 -0.68 -10.66 -1.53
CA VAL A 45 0.28 -9.57 -1.35
C VAL A 45 1.64 -9.99 -1.87
N GLY A 46 2.30 -9.08 -2.58
CA GLY A 46 3.67 -9.20 -3.07
C GLY A 46 3.74 -9.22 -4.60
N MET A 47 4.89 -8.81 -5.12
CA MET A 47 5.21 -8.79 -6.55
C MET A 47 6.44 -9.63 -6.86
N PHE A 48 6.42 -10.25 -8.04
CA PHE A 48 7.57 -10.99 -8.54
C PHE A 48 8.50 -10.08 -9.33
N TYR A 49 9.78 -10.12 -8.99
CA TYR A 49 10.80 -9.32 -9.67
C TYR A 49 10.85 -9.67 -11.16
N GLY A 50 10.65 -8.67 -12.03
CA GLY A 50 10.74 -8.81 -13.48
C GLY A 50 9.53 -9.48 -14.17
N SER A 51 8.40 -9.69 -13.48
CA SER A 51 7.15 -10.16 -14.11
C SER A 51 6.03 -9.15 -13.96
N SER A 52 5.40 -8.82 -15.08
CA SER A 52 4.21 -7.97 -15.15
C SER A 52 2.91 -8.79 -15.28
N ASP A 53 2.96 -10.12 -15.16
CA ASP A 53 1.77 -10.96 -15.29
C ASP A 53 1.02 -11.03 -13.96
N PRO A 54 -0.21 -10.51 -13.85
CA PRO A 54 -1.03 -10.63 -12.65
C PRO A 54 -1.73 -11.99 -12.52
N ARG A 55 -1.66 -12.88 -13.53
CA ARG A 55 -2.24 -14.22 -13.53
C ARG A 55 -1.21 -15.26 -13.11
N LEU A 56 -0.63 -15.08 -11.92
CA LEU A 56 0.45 -15.93 -11.39
C LEU A 56 -0.08 -17.30 -10.96
N PHE A 57 -0.40 -18.09 -11.96
CA PHE A 57 -0.69 -19.50 -11.88
C PHE A 57 0.46 -20.26 -12.50
N LYS A 58 0.89 -21.32 -11.82
CA LYS A 58 1.85 -22.24 -12.37
C LYS A 58 1.13 -23.40 -13.00
N ASN A 59 1.42 -23.61 -14.28
CA ASN A 59 1.02 -24.81 -15.00
C ASN A 59 2.21 -25.77 -14.99
N SER A 60 1.98 -26.98 -14.49
CA SER A 60 2.93 -28.08 -14.56
C SER A 60 3.08 -28.56 -16.00
N ILE A 61 4.33 -28.81 -16.41
CA ILE A 61 4.65 -29.44 -17.70
C ILE A 61 4.23 -30.93 -17.70
N THR A 62 4.17 -31.53 -16.51
CA THR A 62 3.86 -32.94 -16.31
C THR A 62 2.39 -33.14 -15.94
N ASN A 63 1.74 -34.11 -16.58
CA ASN A 63 0.34 -34.49 -16.31
C ASN A 63 0.18 -35.59 -15.24
N GLN A 64 1.29 -36.14 -14.73
CA GLN A 64 1.32 -37.25 -13.78
C GLN A 64 1.97 -36.84 -12.47
N PHE A 65 1.23 -36.96 -11.36
CA PHE A 65 1.74 -36.70 -10.02
C PHE A 65 1.74 -38.00 -9.21
N THR A 66 2.83 -38.28 -8.52
CA THR A 66 2.92 -39.48 -7.66
C THR A 66 2.26 -39.23 -6.29
N ARG A 67 1.84 -40.31 -5.61
CA ARG A 67 1.17 -40.28 -4.29
C ARG A 67 -0.21 -39.59 -4.30
N THR A 68 -0.86 -39.53 -5.45
CA THR A 68 -2.24 -39.06 -5.60
C THR A 68 -2.96 -39.87 -6.68
N VAL A 69 -4.26 -40.09 -6.48
CA VAL A 69 -5.17 -40.62 -7.52
C VAL A 69 -5.82 -39.49 -8.33
N ASN A 70 -5.71 -38.24 -7.86
CA ASN A 70 -6.28 -37.05 -8.47
C ASN A 70 -5.18 -36.17 -9.07
N SER A 71 -4.44 -36.68 -10.07
CA SER A 71 -3.31 -35.94 -10.68
C SER A 71 -3.73 -34.58 -11.28
N GLU A 72 -4.96 -34.49 -11.80
CA GLU A 72 -5.54 -33.25 -12.33
C GLU A 72 -5.57 -32.11 -11.30
N LEU A 73 -5.73 -32.43 -9.99
CA LEU A 73 -5.74 -31.44 -8.91
C LEU A 73 -4.39 -30.69 -8.78
N PHE A 74 -3.30 -31.30 -9.23
CA PHE A 74 -1.95 -30.77 -9.05
C PHE A 74 -1.35 -30.13 -10.31
N LYS A 75 -2.05 -30.21 -11.45
CA LYS A 75 -1.58 -29.64 -12.72
C LYS A 75 -1.38 -28.14 -12.67
N THR A 76 -2.19 -27.46 -11.88
CA THR A 76 -2.15 -26.01 -11.71
C THR A 76 -2.01 -25.66 -10.25
N ALA A 77 -1.32 -24.56 -9.96
CA ALA A 77 -1.12 -24.09 -8.60
C ALA A 77 -1.14 -22.57 -8.57
N ARG A 78 -1.65 -22.01 -7.47
CA ARG A 78 -1.50 -20.58 -7.22
C ARG A 78 -0.15 -20.34 -6.57
N LEU A 79 0.52 -19.31 -7.07
CA LEU A 79 1.78 -18.82 -6.56
C LEU A 79 1.58 -17.38 -6.05
N SER A 80 2.22 -17.04 -4.94
CA SER A 80 2.28 -15.66 -4.43
C SER A 80 3.70 -15.28 -4.12
N ALA A 81 4.04 -13.99 -4.23
CA ALA A 81 5.39 -13.52 -3.96
C ALA A 81 5.66 -13.29 -2.46
N SER A 82 4.63 -13.15 -1.63
CA SER A 82 4.83 -12.97 -0.18
C SER A 82 3.69 -13.57 0.64
N SER A 83 2.48 -13.03 0.57
CA SER A 83 1.35 -13.48 1.40
C SER A 83 0.19 -13.92 0.54
N LEU A 84 -0.29 -15.14 0.78
CA LEU A 84 -1.49 -15.67 0.17
C LEU A 84 -2.44 -16.11 1.27
N ARG A 85 -3.64 -15.55 1.29
CA ARG A 85 -4.68 -15.91 2.26
C ARG A 85 -5.91 -16.41 1.55
N TYR A 86 -6.47 -17.50 2.04
CA TYR A 86 -7.79 -17.99 1.66
C TYR A 86 -8.71 -17.95 2.87
N TYR A 87 -9.96 -17.62 2.59
CA TYR A 87 -11.02 -17.54 3.57
C TYR A 87 -12.16 -18.46 3.15
N GLY A 88 -12.52 -19.43 3.98
CA GLY A 88 -13.83 -20.10 3.86
C GLY A 88 -14.87 -19.24 4.57
N LEU A 89 -15.94 -18.85 3.89
CA LEU A 89 -16.93 -17.89 4.38
C LEU A 89 -18.28 -18.59 4.65
N GLY A 90 -19.06 -18.03 5.58
CA GLY A 90 -20.40 -18.55 5.91
C GLY A 90 -20.38 -19.95 6.54
N LEU A 91 -19.29 -20.30 7.23
CA LEU A 91 -19.15 -21.58 7.91
C LEU A 91 -19.92 -21.58 9.23
N GLU A 92 -20.44 -22.75 9.62
CA GLU A 92 -21.02 -22.93 10.96
C GLU A 92 -19.88 -23.01 11.97
N ASN A 93 -20.02 -22.34 13.12
CA ASN A 93 -18.97 -22.36 14.14
C ASN A 93 -18.79 -23.77 14.71
N GLY A 94 -17.54 -24.19 14.86
CA GLY A 94 -17.19 -25.55 15.27
C GLY A 94 -15.82 -25.97 14.76
N PHE A 95 -15.45 -27.22 14.97
CA PHE A 95 -14.15 -27.73 14.54
C PHE A 95 -14.20 -28.24 13.09
N TYR A 96 -13.17 -27.91 12.33
CA TYR A 96 -13.01 -28.31 10.94
C TYR A 96 -11.70 -29.05 10.74
N ASN A 97 -11.76 -30.10 9.93
CA ASN A 97 -10.60 -30.80 9.39
C ASN A 97 -10.20 -30.11 8.09
N ILE A 98 -9.01 -29.52 8.08
CA ILE A 98 -8.49 -28.67 7.01
C ILE A 98 -7.39 -29.46 6.32
N THR A 99 -7.52 -29.63 5.00
CA THR A 99 -6.54 -30.31 4.16
C THR A 99 -5.92 -29.31 3.19
N LEU A 100 -4.60 -29.19 3.23
CA LEU A 100 -3.81 -28.40 2.29
C LEU A 100 -3.02 -29.33 1.37
N GLN A 101 -3.12 -29.10 0.06
CA GLN A 101 -2.52 -29.93 -0.97
C GLN A 101 -1.41 -29.16 -1.70
N PHE A 102 -0.22 -29.76 -1.74
CA PHE A 102 1.00 -29.18 -2.28
C PHE A 102 1.68 -30.11 -3.27
N ALA A 103 2.36 -29.55 -4.27
CA ALA A 103 3.37 -30.26 -5.06
C ALA A 103 4.38 -29.25 -5.62
N GLU A 104 5.67 -29.60 -5.57
CA GLU A 104 6.72 -28.77 -6.18
C GLU A 104 6.86 -29.15 -7.66
N THR A 105 6.78 -28.13 -8.52
CA THR A 105 6.70 -28.28 -9.99
C THR A 105 7.85 -27.61 -10.74
N ASP A 106 8.63 -26.75 -10.09
CA ASP A 106 9.73 -26.01 -10.74
C ASP A 106 11.10 -26.38 -10.21
N ILE A 107 11.18 -26.71 -8.93
CA ILE A 107 12.39 -27.19 -8.28
C ILE A 107 12.44 -28.70 -8.48
N LEU A 108 13.22 -29.12 -9.49
CA LEU A 108 13.35 -30.52 -9.88
C LEU A 108 14.08 -31.33 -8.81
N ASP A 109 13.95 -32.66 -8.86
CA ASP A 109 14.60 -33.55 -7.92
C ASP A 109 16.12 -33.68 -8.19
N SER A 110 16.83 -34.27 -7.23
CA SER A 110 18.28 -34.48 -7.31
C SER A 110 18.71 -35.41 -8.46
N THR A 111 17.78 -36.21 -9.00
CA THR A 111 18.04 -37.10 -10.14
C THR A 111 18.15 -36.34 -11.46
N SER A 112 17.60 -35.12 -11.54
CA SER A 112 17.63 -34.29 -12.75
C SER A 112 19.01 -33.75 -13.14
N THR A 113 20.04 -33.88 -12.28
CA THR A 113 21.43 -33.35 -12.45
C THR A 113 21.53 -31.89 -12.92
N THR A 114 20.46 -31.11 -12.78
CA THR A 114 20.38 -29.72 -13.21
C THR A 114 20.49 -28.77 -12.02
N TRP A 115 20.88 -27.53 -12.28
CA TRP A 115 20.93 -26.45 -11.27
C TRP A 115 19.55 -26.17 -10.64
N LYS A 116 18.44 -26.60 -11.28
CA LYS A 116 17.08 -26.54 -10.71
C LYS A 116 16.91 -27.40 -9.46
N SER A 117 17.73 -28.43 -9.29
CA SER A 117 17.69 -29.32 -8.11
C SER A 117 18.29 -28.71 -6.84
N LEU A 118 19.01 -27.59 -6.96
CA LEU A 118 19.58 -26.85 -5.83
C LEU A 118 18.59 -25.87 -5.19
N GLY A 119 17.44 -25.65 -5.82
CA GLY A 119 16.43 -24.73 -5.34
C GLY A 119 15.76 -25.19 -4.04
N ARG A 120 15.26 -24.25 -3.25
CA ARG A 120 14.42 -24.52 -2.07
C ARG A 120 13.27 -23.52 -1.98
N ARG A 121 12.05 -24.01 -1.80
CA ARG A 121 10.87 -23.18 -1.54
C ARG A 121 10.44 -23.35 -0.09
N VAL A 122 10.55 -22.28 0.70
CA VAL A 122 10.34 -22.34 2.15
C VAL A 122 9.39 -21.23 2.60
N PHE A 123 8.24 -21.57 3.18
CA PHE A 123 7.26 -20.59 3.67
C PHE A 123 6.57 -21.07 4.96
N ASP A 124 5.93 -20.16 5.68
CA ASP A 124 5.17 -20.45 6.90
C ASP A 124 3.68 -20.64 6.57
N ILE A 125 3.00 -21.46 7.36
CA ILE A 125 1.57 -21.72 7.25
C ILE A 125 0.89 -21.38 8.58
N TYR A 126 -0.14 -20.56 8.50
CA TYR A 126 -1.00 -20.15 9.60
C TYR A 126 -2.44 -20.57 9.32
N ILE A 127 -3.14 -20.97 10.37
CA ILE A 127 -4.58 -21.24 10.33
C ILE A 127 -5.22 -20.45 11.47
N GLN A 128 -6.23 -19.63 11.16
CA GLN A 128 -6.88 -18.73 12.11
C GLN A 128 -5.86 -17.87 12.90
N GLY A 129 -4.90 -17.28 12.18
CA GLY A 129 -3.82 -16.48 12.76
C GLY A 129 -2.75 -17.25 13.57
N THR A 130 -2.93 -18.56 13.82
CA THR A 130 -1.97 -19.37 14.60
C THR A 130 -0.97 -20.06 13.67
N PRO A 131 0.35 -19.97 13.91
CA PRO A 131 1.34 -20.69 13.10
C PRO A 131 1.23 -22.19 13.31
N VAL A 132 0.94 -22.95 12.25
CA VAL A 132 0.82 -24.42 12.28
C VAL A 132 2.05 -25.13 11.71
N LEU A 133 2.75 -24.52 10.75
CA LEU A 133 4.04 -24.98 10.24
C LEU A 133 4.94 -23.77 9.99
N LYS A 134 6.18 -23.85 10.47
CA LYS A 134 7.24 -22.87 10.16
C LYS A 134 8.27 -23.50 9.25
N ASP A 135 8.85 -22.70 8.36
CA ASP A 135 9.87 -23.12 7.40
C ASP A 135 9.46 -24.35 6.58
N PHE A 136 8.19 -24.40 6.17
CA PHE A 136 7.63 -25.52 5.40
C PHE A 136 8.23 -25.56 4.00
N ASP A 137 8.79 -26.72 3.65
CA ASP A 137 9.51 -26.96 2.40
C ASP A 137 8.85 -28.15 1.67
N ILE A 138 8.15 -27.86 0.57
CA ILE A 138 7.34 -28.86 -0.15
C ILE A 138 8.20 -30.02 -0.65
N GLN A 139 9.38 -29.72 -1.18
CA GLN A 139 10.26 -30.73 -1.75
C GLN A 139 10.83 -31.64 -0.65
N LYS A 140 11.22 -31.06 0.49
CA LYS A 140 11.66 -31.82 1.67
C LYS A 140 10.57 -32.80 2.13
N GLU A 141 9.33 -32.34 2.18
CA GLU A 141 8.17 -33.14 2.59
C GLU A 141 7.78 -34.21 1.58
N ALA A 142 8.08 -33.98 0.30
CA ALA A 142 7.95 -34.98 -0.76
C ALA A 142 9.08 -36.05 -0.75
N GLY A 143 10.07 -35.92 0.13
CA GLY A 143 11.25 -36.78 0.19
C GLY A 143 12.28 -36.47 -0.91
N GLY A 144 12.39 -35.20 -1.30
CA GLY A 144 13.32 -34.73 -2.34
C GLY A 144 12.83 -34.93 -3.78
N VAL A 145 11.60 -35.40 -3.98
CA VAL A 145 11.05 -35.76 -5.29
C VAL A 145 10.09 -34.67 -5.78
N SER A 146 10.31 -34.15 -6.99
CA SER A 146 9.40 -33.21 -7.68
C SER A 146 8.16 -33.94 -8.24
N PHE A 147 7.08 -33.20 -8.54
CA PHE A 147 5.81 -33.76 -9.04
C PHE A 147 5.21 -34.87 -8.15
N ARG A 148 5.43 -34.77 -6.84
CA ARG A 148 4.82 -35.65 -5.83
C ARG A 148 3.87 -34.86 -4.96
N ALA A 149 2.65 -35.36 -4.81
CA ALA A 149 1.64 -34.76 -3.95
C ALA A 149 2.04 -34.85 -2.47
N VAL A 150 1.93 -33.73 -1.77
CA VAL A 150 2.15 -33.58 -0.34
C VAL A 150 0.87 -33.04 0.27
N GLN A 151 0.30 -33.80 1.19
CA GLN A 151 -0.93 -33.45 1.89
C GLN A 151 -0.63 -33.12 3.36
N LYS A 152 -1.13 -31.99 3.85
CA LYS A 152 -1.07 -31.61 5.26
C LYS A 152 -2.47 -31.44 5.82
N GLN A 153 -2.73 -32.02 6.98
CA GLN A 153 -4.02 -32.00 7.64
C GLN A 153 -3.91 -31.31 9.00
N PHE A 154 -4.87 -30.46 9.30
CA PHE A 154 -4.96 -29.71 10.54
C PHE A 154 -6.39 -29.74 11.05
N ARG A 155 -6.56 -29.58 12.36
CA ARG A 155 -7.87 -29.39 12.98
C ARG A 155 -7.89 -28.02 13.63
N SER A 156 -8.88 -27.19 13.30
CA SER A 156 -9.01 -25.84 13.86
C SER A 156 -10.47 -25.48 14.12
N GLU A 157 -10.68 -24.59 15.08
CA GLU A 157 -11.99 -24.10 15.48
C GLU A 157 -12.35 -22.85 14.67
N VAL A 158 -13.56 -22.83 14.11
CA VAL A 158 -14.19 -21.66 13.48
C VAL A 158 -15.08 -20.99 14.53
N LYS A 159 -14.78 -19.72 14.85
CA LYS A 159 -15.49 -18.92 15.87
C LYS A 159 -16.34 -17.79 15.32
N GLU A 160 -15.97 -17.28 14.14
CA GLU A 160 -16.56 -16.07 13.55
C GLU A 160 -17.16 -16.36 12.18
N ASN A 161 -17.71 -17.57 11.98
CA ASN A 161 -18.31 -18.04 10.74
C ASN A 161 -17.39 -18.01 9.50
N TYR A 162 -16.08 -17.86 9.70
CA TYR A 162 -15.08 -17.96 8.66
C TYR A 162 -13.84 -18.74 9.11
N LEU A 163 -13.14 -19.32 8.14
CA LEU A 163 -11.86 -19.99 8.32
C LEU A 163 -10.78 -19.29 7.51
N GLU A 164 -9.71 -18.80 8.15
CA GLU A 164 -8.53 -18.26 7.47
C GLU A 164 -7.42 -19.31 7.35
N VAL A 165 -6.88 -19.48 6.14
CA VAL A 165 -5.61 -20.16 5.85
C VAL A 165 -4.65 -19.12 5.26
N HIS A 166 -3.50 -18.89 5.88
CA HIS A 166 -2.52 -17.90 5.47
C HIS A 166 -1.17 -18.57 5.22
N LEU A 167 -0.69 -18.47 3.98
CA LEU A 167 0.64 -18.90 3.56
C LEU A 167 1.52 -17.66 3.44
N PHE A 168 2.63 -17.64 4.16
CA PHE A 168 3.48 -16.46 4.28
C PHE A 168 4.94 -16.78 3.98
N TRP A 169 5.52 -16.03 3.06
CA TRP A 169 6.92 -16.11 2.71
C TRP A 169 7.66 -14.86 3.16
N ALA A 170 8.61 -15.07 4.06
CA ALA A 170 9.43 -14.03 4.68
C ALA A 170 10.83 -13.92 4.05
N GLY A 171 10.97 -14.17 2.75
CA GLY A 171 12.27 -14.06 2.06
C GLY A 171 13.17 -15.29 2.13
N LYS A 172 12.70 -16.44 2.65
CA LYS A 172 13.53 -17.64 2.87
C LYS A 172 13.55 -18.59 1.67
N GLY A 173 14.70 -19.23 1.44
CA GLY A 173 14.89 -20.18 0.33
C GLY A 173 15.45 -19.52 -0.93
N THR A 174 15.18 -20.10 -2.09
CA THR A 174 15.77 -19.68 -3.36
C THR A 174 14.95 -18.58 -4.03
N LEU A 175 15.58 -17.41 -4.21
CA LEU A 175 14.98 -16.24 -4.85
C LEU A 175 14.83 -16.40 -6.37
N ALA A 176 15.79 -17.03 -7.04
CA ALA A 176 15.71 -17.24 -8.48
C ALA A 176 16.46 -18.50 -8.90
N ILE A 177 15.90 -19.15 -9.91
CA ILE A 177 16.45 -20.34 -10.56
C ILE A 177 16.75 -19.84 -12.00
N PRO A 178 18.04 -19.75 -12.41
CA PRO A 178 18.50 -19.23 -13.72
C PRO A 178 17.80 -19.77 -14.99
N GLY A 179 16.70 -19.16 -15.42
CA GLY A 179 16.05 -19.48 -16.70
C GLY A 179 15.15 -18.35 -17.19
N PRO A 180 14.80 -18.29 -18.48
CA PRO A 180 13.96 -17.23 -19.02
C PRO A 180 12.60 -17.19 -18.30
N GLY A 181 12.28 -16.08 -17.63
CA GLY A 181 10.96 -15.81 -17.04
C GLY A 181 10.55 -16.70 -15.86
N GLN A 182 11.46 -17.44 -15.21
CA GLN A 182 11.10 -18.36 -14.13
C GLN A 182 11.17 -17.70 -12.75
N ILE A 183 9.99 -17.41 -12.20
CA ILE A 183 9.76 -17.04 -10.82
C ILE A 183 9.76 -18.31 -9.96
N THR A 184 10.56 -18.41 -8.89
CA THR A 184 10.66 -19.66 -8.11
C THR A 184 10.50 -19.53 -6.60
N TYR A 185 10.32 -18.33 -6.05
CA TYR A 185 10.14 -18.10 -4.62
C TYR A 185 8.66 -17.95 -4.23
N GLY A 186 8.39 -17.80 -2.93
CA GLY A 186 7.04 -17.57 -2.40
C GLY A 186 6.20 -18.84 -2.15
N PRO A 187 5.02 -18.74 -1.51
CA PRO A 187 4.17 -19.89 -1.29
C PRO A 187 3.55 -20.39 -2.60
N LEU A 188 3.45 -21.71 -2.71
CA LEU A 188 2.84 -22.44 -3.81
C LEU A 188 1.79 -23.37 -3.21
N ILE A 189 0.56 -23.38 -3.73
CA ILE A 189 -0.51 -24.27 -3.26
C ILE A 189 -1.44 -24.69 -4.39
N GLN A 190 -1.86 -25.96 -4.38
CA GLN A 190 -2.68 -26.56 -5.42
C GLN A 190 -4.16 -26.61 -5.03
N ALA A 191 -4.47 -26.91 -3.78
CA ALA A 191 -5.85 -26.98 -3.30
C ALA A 191 -5.97 -26.86 -1.78
N ILE A 192 -7.14 -26.41 -1.35
CA ILE A 192 -7.56 -26.33 0.05
C ILE A 192 -8.93 -26.99 0.18
N SER A 193 -9.15 -27.77 1.24
CA SER A 193 -10.50 -28.17 1.64
C SER A 193 -10.66 -28.10 3.16
N ALA A 194 -11.86 -27.80 3.62
CA ALA A 194 -12.22 -27.85 5.02
C ALA A 194 -13.59 -28.51 5.18
N THR A 195 -13.61 -29.60 5.95
CA THR A 195 -14.82 -30.36 6.26
C THR A 195 -15.09 -30.29 7.76
N PRO A 196 -16.33 -30.02 8.19
CA PRO A 196 -16.69 -29.99 9.59
C PRO A 196 -16.51 -31.38 10.21
N ASP A 197 -16.06 -31.44 11.46
CA ASP A 197 -16.00 -32.71 12.23
C ASP A 197 -17.31 -33.01 12.98
N PHE A 198 -18.35 -32.23 12.69
CA PHE A 198 -19.70 -32.32 13.19
C PHE A 198 -20.70 -32.35 12.03
N VAL A 199 -21.95 -32.71 12.32
CA VAL A 199 -23.04 -32.67 11.33
C VAL A 199 -23.58 -31.23 11.25
N PRO A 200 -23.39 -30.49 10.15
CA PRO A 200 -23.84 -29.11 10.06
C PRO A 200 -25.37 -29.02 10.09
N THR A 201 -25.89 -28.04 10.81
CA THR A 201 -27.33 -27.75 10.87
C THR A 201 -27.75 -26.69 9.87
N VAL A 202 -26.79 -25.91 9.37
CA VAL A 202 -27.01 -24.89 8.33
C VAL A 202 -26.21 -25.22 7.06
N SER A 203 -26.80 -24.94 5.90
CA SER A 203 -26.11 -25.02 4.62
C SER A 203 -25.44 -23.68 4.31
N ASN A 204 -24.21 -23.74 3.79
CA ASN A 204 -23.53 -22.59 3.18
C ASN A 204 -23.68 -22.59 1.66
N GLU A 205 -24.59 -23.39 1.11
CA GLU A 205 -24.98 -23.31 -0.29
C GLU A 205 -26.00 -22.19 -0.49
N PRO A 206 -25.84 -21.34 -1.53
CA PRO A 206 -26.87 -20.37 -1.89
C PRO A 206 -28.19 -21.09 -2.23
N PRO A 207 -29.36 -20.46 -2.00
CA PRO A 207 -30.65 -21.07 -2.32
C PRO A 207 -30.67 -21.48 -3.80
N SER A 208 -30.83 -22.77 -4.05
CA SER A 208 -30.94 -23.28 -5.41
C SER A 208 -32.17 -22.68 -6.08
N SER A 209 -31.99 -22.04 -7.23
CA SER A 209 -33.10 -21.67 -8.11
C SER A 209 -33.72 -22.97 -8.64
N SER A 210 -34.69 -23.46 -7.87
CA SER A 210 -35.41 -24.69 -8.19
C SER A 210 -35.94 -24.70 -9.61
N SER A 211 -35.64 -25.79 -10.29
CA SER A 211 -36.06 -26.15 -11.63
C SER A 211 -37.59 -26.12 -11.76
N LYS A 212 -38.12 -25.27 -12.65
CA LYS A 212 -39.50 -25.39 -13.13
C LYS A 212 -39.52 -25.99 -14.52
N LYS A 213 -40.03 -27.22 -14.59
CA LYS A 213 -40.40 -27.92 -15.82
C LYS A 213 -41.58 -27.21 -16.49
N ASN A 214 -41.38 -26.89 -17.77
CA ASN A 214 -42.25 -26.81 -18.94
C ASN A 214 -43.70 -26.29 -18.80
N SER A 215 -43.96 -25.14 -19.44
CA SER A 215 -45.21 -24.87 -20.18
C SER A 215 -44.96 -23.79 -21.26
N VAL A 216 -44.55 -24.26 -22.44
CA VAL A 216 -43.98 -23.45 -23.56
C VAL A 216 -45.00 -22.53 -24.26
N GLY A 217 -46.31 -22.69 -24.04
CA GLY A 217 -47.33 -21.97 -24.82
C GLY A 217 -47.64 -20.52 -24.39
N LEU A 218 -47.48 -20.17 -23.11
CA LEU A 218 -47.88 -18.85 -22.60
C LEU A 218 -46.73 -17.83 -22.58
N ILE A 219 -45.48 -18.32 -22.63
CA ILE A 219 -44.25 -17.54 -22.43
C ILE A 219 -43.96 -16.62 -23.62
N ILE A 220 -44.32 -17.02 -24.84
CA ILE A 220 -44.00 -16.25 -26.06
C ILE A 220 -44.74 -14.90 -26.09
N GLY A 221 -45.94 -14.79 -25.52
CA GLY A 221 -46.69 -13.54 -25.46
C GLY A 221 -46.20 -12.55 -24.40
N ILE A 222 -45.75 -13.04 -23.25
CA ILE A 222 -45.34 -12.21 -22.11
C ILE A 222 -43.89 -11.71 -22.28
N VAL A 223 -43.01 -12.51 -22.90
CA VAL A 223 -41.58 -12.16 -23.08
C VAL A 223 -41.40 -10.96 -24.02
N VAL A 224 -42.26 -10.78 -25.03
CA VAL A 224 -42.17 -9.61 -25.93
C VAL A 224 -42.62 -8.33 -25.22
N GLY A 225 -43.70 -8.39 -24.42
CA GLY A 225 -44.16 -7.25 -23.64
C GLY A 225 -43.20 -6.84 -22.52
N VAL A 226 -42.66 -7.82 -21.77
CA VAL A 226 -41.69 -7.58 -20.69
C VAL A 226 -40.34 -7.17 -21.24
N GLY A 227 -39.94 -7.65 -22.43
CA GLY A 227 -38.70 -7.24 -23.10
C GLY A 227 -38.69 -5.76 -23.49
N VAL A 228 -39.82 -5.25 -23.99
CA VAL A 228 -39.93 -3.81 -24.36
C VAL A 228 -39.95 -2.94 -23.11
N ILE A 229 -40.69 -3.33 -22.07
CA ILE A 229 -40.74 -2.57 -20.80
C ILE A 229 -39.39 -2.62 -20.08
N GLY A 230 -38.71 -3.78 -20.11
CA GLY A 230 -37.37 -3.95 -19.56
C GLY A 230 -36.31 -3.13 -20.29
N LEU A 231 -36.35 -3.08 -21.63
CA LEU A 231 -35.44 -2.25 -22.42
C LEU A 231 -35.65 -0.76 -22.14
N LEU A 232 -36.91 -0.31 -22.04
CA LEU A 232 -37.23 1.08 -21.69
C LEU A 232 -36.81 1.41 -20.26
N ALA A 233 -36.93 0.48 -19.31
CA ALA A 233 -36.45 0.65 -17.94
C ALA A 233 -34.92 0.71 -17.89
N VAL A 234 -34.21 -0.12 -18.64
CA VAL A 234 -32.74 -0.07 -18.72
C VAL A 234 -32.27 1.23 -19.38
N LEU A 235 -32.95 1.70 -20.43
CA LEU A 235 -32.63 2.98 -21.06
C LEU A 235 -32.96 4.17 -20.14
N ALA A 236 -34.04 4.10 -19.36
CA ALA A 236 -34.37 5.10 -18.35
C ALA A 236 -33.38 5.08 -17.18
N ILE A 237 -32.97 3.90 -16.70
CA ILE A 237 -31.93 3.73 -15.68
C ILE A 237 -30.59 4.24 -16.23
N PHE A 238 -30.24 3.93 -17.47
CA PHE A 238 -29.03 4.43 -18.11
C PHE A 238 -29.10 5.95 -18.28
N TYR A 239 -30.25 6.51 -18.64
CA TYR A 239 -30.47 7.95 -18.71
C TYR A 239 -30.38 8.62 -17.33
N ILE A 240 -30.94 8.00 -16.28
CA ILE A 240 -30.87 8.47 -14.89
C ILE A 240 -29.44 8.35 -14.34
N ILE A 241 -28.72 7.26 -14.60
CA ILE A 241 -27.31 7.09 -14.22
C ILE A 241 -26.45 8.11 -14.96
N ARG A 242 -26.69 8.33 -16.25
CA ARG A 242 -25.94 9.30 -17.05
C ARG A 242 -26.22 10.74 -16.62
N ARG A 243 -27.46 11.05 -16.19
CA ARG A 243 -27.79 12.33 -15.53
C ARG A 243 -27.21 12.43 -14.12
N ARG A 244 -27.22 11.36 -13.32
CA ARG A 244 -26.61 11.34 -11.97
C ARG A 244 -25.11 11.54 -12.05
N LYS A 245 -24.42 10.91 -13.02
CA LYS A 245 -22.98 11.09 -13.25
C LYS A 245 -22.60 12.53 -13.66
N GLN A 246 -23.59 13.36 -14.04
CA GLN A 246 -23.42 14.78 -14.33
C GLN A 246 -23.86 15.69 -13.17
N TYR A 247 -24.56 15.15 -12.16
CA TYR A 247 -25.03 15.87 -10.96
C TYR A 247 -24.23 15.53 -9.69
N ASP A 248 -23.40 14.47 -9.71
CA ASP A 248 -22.61 13.97 -8.57
C ASP A 248 -21.31 14.77 -8.28
N ASP A 249 -21.02 15.80 -9.08
CA ASP A 249 -19.84 16.65 -8.85
C ASP A 249 -20.07 17.76 -7.82
N ASP A 250 -21.34 18.07 -7.51
CA ASP A 250 -21.71 19.16 -6.59
C ASP A 250 -22.27 18.66 -5.24
N ASP A 251 -22.84 17.45 -5.16
CA ASP A 251 -23.50 16.93 -3.94
C ASP A 251 -22.54 16.47 -2.83
N GLU A 252 -21.29 16.08 -3.15
CA GLU A 252 -20.30 15.65 -2.13
C GLU A 252 -19.76 16.84 -1.28
N LEU A 253 -20.00 18.07 -1.72
CA LEU A 253 -19.67 19.30 -0.99
C LEU A 253 -20.79 19.77 -0.04
N VAL A 254 -22.01 19.24 -0.20
CA VAL A 254 -23.21 19.69 0.54
C VAL A 254 -23.22 19.19 2.00
N GLY A 255 -22.32 18.25 2.35
CA GLY A 255 -22.18 17.70 3.71
C GLY A 255 -21.15 18.37 4.62
N ILE A 256 -20.54 19.49 4.21
CA ILE A 256 -19.53 20.20 5.02
C ILE A 256 -20.22 21.32 5.81
N ASP A 257 -20.42 21.11 7.12
CA ASP A 257 -21.09 22.05 8.03
C ASP A 257 -20.40 23.44 8.11
N THR A 258 -19.12 23.53 7.73
CA THR A 258 -18.31 24.78 7.72
C THR A 258 -17.64 24.99 6.37
N MET A 259 -18.38 25.52 5.38
CA MET A 259 -17.80 25.86 4.09
C MET A 259 -16.86 27.07 4.23
N PRO A 260 -15.59 26.98 3.81
CA PRO A 260 -14.67 28.11 3.87
C PRO A 260 -15.01 29.15 2.78
N ASN A 261 -14.44 30.36 2.86
CA ASN A 261 -14.70 31.41 1.87
C ASN A 261 -14.43 30.89 0.44
N THR A 262 -15.26 31.31 -0.51
CA THR A 262 -15.09 30.91 -1.92
C THR A 262 -14.47 32.05 -2.71
N PHE A 263 -13.40 31.74 -3.43
CA PHE A 263 -12.71 32.65 -4.35
C PHE A 263 -13.04 32.27 -5.79
N SER A 264 -13.14 33.28 -6.66
CA SER A 264 -13.29 33.01 -8.10
C SER A 264 -11.97 32.58 -8.72
N TYR A 265 -12.01 31.76 -9.78
CA TYR A 265 -10.79 31.39 -10.50
C TYR A 265 -10.11 32.62 -11.09
N TYR A 266 -10.89 33.57 -11.60
CA TYR A 266 -10.37 34.83 -12.14
C TYR A 266 -9.60 35.64 -11.08
N GLU A 267 -10.12 35.74 -9.86
CA GLU A 267 -9.46 36.41 -8.75
C GLU A 267 -8.11 35.75 -8.42
N LEU A 268 -8.07 34.43 -8.28
CA LEU A 268 -6.83 33.70 -7.99
C LEU A 268 -5.84 33.73 -9.16
N LYS A 269 -6.34 33.73 -10.39
CA LYS A 269 -5.54 33.89 -11.60
C LYS A 269 -4.86 35.25 -11.61
N ASN A 270 -5.59 36.32 -11.28
CA ASN A 270 -5.03 37.66 -11.19
C ASN A 270 -4.02 37.77 -10.03
N ALA A 271 -4.38 37.24 -8.86
CA ALA A 271 -3.55 37.27 -7.66
C ALA A 271 -2.19 36.57 -7.85
N THR A 272 -2.13 35.53 -8.69
CA THR A 272 -0.91 34.73 -8.95
C THR A 272 -0.17 35.13 -10.22
N SER A 273 -0.55 36.23 -10.87
CA SER A 273 -0.01 36.68 -12.17
C SER A 273 -0.13 35.59 -13.25
N ASP A 274 -1.34 35.08 -13.46
CA ASP A 274 -1.64 33.93 -14.33
C ASP A 274 -0.81 32.69 -13.99
N PHE A 275 -0.70 32.38 -12.70
CA PHE A 275 0.06 31.23 -12.22
C PHE A 275 1.50 31.21 -12.76
N ASN A 276 2.18 32.37 -12.77
CA ASN A 276 3.54 32.49 -13.30
C ASN A 276 4.51 31.50 -12.61
N ARG A 277 5.41 30.88 -13.38
CA ARG A 277 6.46 29.96 -12.92
C ARG A 277 7.37 30.57 -11.85
N ASP A 278 7.63 31.86 -11.92
CA ASP A 278 8.47 32.56 -10.94
C ASP A 278 7.84 32.59 -9.54
N ASN A 279 6.51 32.43 -9.45
CA ASN A 279 5.77 32.39 -8.19
C ASN A 279 5.65 30.98 -7.60
N LYS A 280 6.34 29.97 -8.15
CA LYS A 280 6.28 28.57 -7.68
C LYS A 280 6.97 28.43 -6.32
N LEU A 281 6.23 27.91 -5.34
CA LEU A 281 6.73 27.57 -3.99
C LEU A 281 7.28 26.16 -3.89
N GLY A 282 6.73 25.24 -4.69
CA GLY A 282 7.07 23.81 -4.68
C GLY A 282 5.97 22.95 -5.28
N GLU A 283 6.24 21.64 -5.37
CA GLU A 283 5.25 20.60 -5.66
C GLU A 283 4.78 20.03 -4.33
N GLY A 284 3.51 20.25 -3.97
CA GLY A 284 2.95 19.76 -2.70
C GLY A 284 2.22 18.45 -2.95
N GLY A 285 2.58 17.36 -2.27
CA GLY A 285 2.00 16.03 -2.48
C GLY A 285 3.04 15.05 -3.02
N SER A 286 3.36 14.06 -2.19
CA SER A 286 4.42 13.06 -2.29
C SER A 286 4.83 12.66 -3.70
N TYR A 287 6.02 13.08 -4.16
CA TYR A 287 7.19 12.26 -4.56
C TYR A 287 8.39 13.21 -4.74
N ASN A 288 9.28 13.32 -3.74
CA ASN A 288 10.64 13.81 -3.97
C ASN A 288 11.46 12.58 -4.41
N LEU A 289 11.48 12.27 -5.70
CA LEU A 289 12.60 11.53 -6.25
C LEU A 289 13.69 12.56 -6.58
N MET A 290 14.83 12.37 -5.92
CA MET A 290 16.08 13.09 -6.16
C MET A 290 16.39 13.11 -7.68
N ILE A 291 16.17 14.25 -8.34
CA ILE A 291 16.69 14.49 -9.69
C ILE A 291 18.15 14.93 -9.50
N PRO A 292 19.14 14.26 -10.09
CA PRO A 292 20.52 14.74 -10.09
C PRO A 292 20.57 16.12 -10.76
N SER A 293 21.41 17.02 -10.25
CA SER A 293 21.63 18.36 -10.80
C SER A 293 21.80 18.36 -12.34
N PRO A 294 21.30 19.40 -13.05
CA PRO A 294 21.31 19.48 -14.52
C PRO A 294 22.70 19.57 -15.17
N GLU A 295 23.79 19.47 -14.42
CA GLU A 295 25.16 19.54 -14.93
C GLU A 295 25.66 18.22 -15.54
N THR A 296 24.93 17.10 -15.38
CA THR A 296 25.37 15.77 -15.89
C THR A 296 24.70 15.31 -17.19
N MET A 297 23.87 16.13 -17.84
CA MET A 297 23.23 15.78 -19.13
C MET A 297 23.52 16.80 -20.23
N LEU A 298 24.80 16.97 -20.53
CA LEU A 298 25.23 17.48 -21.83
C LEU A 298 25.75 16.30 -22.65
N HIS A 299 24.85 15.61 -23.37
CA HIS A 299 25.14 14.98 -24.66
C HIS A 299 23.82 14.38 -25.19
N SER A 300 23.54 14.64 -26.47
CA SER A 300 22.42 14.11 -27.27
C SER A 300 21.06 14.84 -27.15
N CYS A 301 21.01 16.04 -27.74
CA CYS A 301 19.78 16.53 -28.35
C CYS A 301 19.51 15.76 -29.66
N GLU A 302 18.34 15.15 -29.79
CA GLU A 302 17.47 15.11 -30.98
C GLU A 302 16.40 14.02 -30.80
N ASP A 303 15.28 14.36 -30.15
CA ASP A 303 13.97 14.07 -30.75
C ASP A 303 12.85 14.79 -30.00
N ARG A 304 12.17 15.71 -30.70
CA ARG A 304 10.93 16.35 -30.24
C ARG A 304 9.76 15.59 -30.82
N ARG A 305 9.25 14.60 -30.08
CA ARG A 305 7.83 14.18 -30.06
C ARG A 305 7.70 12.94 -29.18
N MET A 306 6.62 12.90 -28.38
CA MET A 306 6.23 11.85 -27.43
C MET A 306 6.72 12.03 -25.98
N ALA A 307 6.25 13.10 -25.33
CA ALA A 307 6.08 13.15 -23.88
C ALA A 307 4.60 13.42 -23.57
N LEU A 308 3.76 12.41 -23.77
CA LEU A 308 2.37 12.37 -23.33
C LEU A 308 2.11 10.96 -22.79
N CYS A 309 2.48 10.73 -21.53
CA CYS A 309 1.93 9.64 -20.73
C CYS A 309 2.12 9.93 -19.23
N GLY A 310 1.01 10.04 -18.50
CA GLY A 310 0.89 9.86 -17.05
C GLY A 310 1.75 10.74 -16.13
N GLN A 311 1.30 11.97 -15.83
CA GLN A 311 1.76 12.75 -14.68
C GLN A 311 0.55 13.20 -13.85
N ASP A 312 0.08 12.34 -12.94
CA ASP A 312 -0.93 12.69 -11.94
C ASP A 312 -0.28 13.38 -10.72
N HIS A 313 0.39 14.50 -10.95
CA HIS A 313 1.00 15.30 -9.90
C HIS A 313 0.09 16.48 -9.52
N VAL A 314 0.00 16.77 -8.22
CA VAL A 314 -0.52 18.05 -7.71
C VAL A 314 0.23 19.16 -8.43
N LEU A 315 -0.49 20.01 -9.17
CA LEU A 315 0.18 20.76 -10.22
C LEU A 315 1.22 21.71 -9.62
N TRP A 316 0.89 22.68 -8.77
CA TRP A 316 1.89 23.60 -8.17
C TRP A 316 1.29 24.33 -6.95
N SER A 317 2.12 24.65 -5.95
CA SER A 317 1.80 25.71 -4.97
C SER A 317 2.40 27.03 -5.42
N ARG A 318 1.62 28.13 -5.40
CA ARG A 318 2.08 29.45 -5.84
C ARG A 318 1.80 30.55 -4.85
N ILE A 319 2.68 31.55 -4.79
CA ILE A 319 2.42 32.81 -4.09
C ILE A 319 1.44 33.64 -4.91
N GLY A 320 0.47 34.25 -4.24
CA GLY A 320 -0.37 35.30 -4.82
C GLY A 320 -0.61 36.44 -3.84
N THR A 321 -1.10 37.56 -4.36
CA THR A 321 -1.56 38.71 -3.57
C THR A 321 -3.04 38.93 -3.86
N LEU A 322 -3.89 38.79 -2.84
CA LEU A 322 -5.32 39.06 -2.96
C LEU A 322 -5.59 40.57 -3.16
N ASN A 323 -6.80 40.93 -3.58
CA ASN A 323 -7.19 42.33 -3.83
C ASN A 323 -7.08 43.23 -2.58
N ASP A 324 -7.17 42.64 -1.39
CA ASP A 324 -7.01 43.34 -0.11
C ASP A 324 -5.54 43.46 0.35
N GLY A 325 -4.59 43.04 -0.48
CA GLY A 325 -3.14 43.10 -0.20
C GLY A 325 -2.60 41.93 0.59
N ARG A 326 -3.42 40.94 0.98
CA ARG A 326 -2.93 39.75 1.71
C ARG A 326 -2.13 38.83 0.79
N LEU A 327 -0.95 38.42 1.24
CA LEU A 327 -0.17 37.36 0.61
C LEU A 327 -0.78 35.99 0.94
N VAL A 328 -0.88 35.15 -0.09
CA VAL A 328 -1.50 33.82 0.01
C VAL A 328 -0.67 32.76 -0.70
N ALA A 329 -0.78 31.52 -0.22
CA ALA A 329 -0.33 30.35 -0.93
C ALA A 329 -1.52 29.66 -1.59
N VAL A 330 -1.51 29.56 -2.92
CA VAL A 330 -2.56 28.91 -3.70
C VAL A 330 -2.09 27.53 -4.13
N LYS A 331 -2.73 26.48 -3.60
CA LYS A 331 -2.47 25.07 -3.92
C LYS A 331 -3.52 24.59 -4.92
N GLN A 332 -3.09 24.19 -6.12
CA GLN A 332 -3.99 23.63 -7.13
C GLN A 332 -3.88 22.10 -7.15
N LEU A 333 -5.01 21.40 -6.96
CA LEU A 333 -5.05 19.94 -7.00
C LEU A 333 -5.39 19.44 -8.41
N SER A 334 -4.77 18.32 -8.83
CA SER A 334 -5.14 17.62 -10.06
C SER A 334 -6.45 16.86 -9.85
N ILE A 335 -7.43 17.04 -10.73
CA ILE A 335 -8.71 16.31 -10.70
C ILE A 335 -8.67 15.09 -11.63
N GLY A 336 -7.58 14.87 -12.36
CA GLY A 336 -7.44 13.74 -13.29
C GLY A 336 -7.57 12.37 -12.60
N SER A 337 -7.25 12.30 -11.30
CA SER A 337 -7.35 11.10 -10.49
C SER A 337 -8.47 11.20 -9.44
N HIS A 338 -9.14 10.07 -9.18
CA HIS A 338 -10.07 9.93 -8.04
C HIS A 338 -9.41 10.33 -6.70
N GLN A 339 -8.09 10.16 -6.60
CA GLN A 339 -7.30 10.53 -5.43
C GLN A 339 -7.30 12.04 -5.20
N GLY A 340 -7.07 12.87 -6.22
CA GLY A 340 -7.05 14.32 -6.07
C GLY A 340 -8.38 14.93 -5.64
N LYS A 341 -9.52 14.41 -6.13
CA LYS A 341 -10.86 14.82 -5.66
C LYS A 341 -11.05 14.49 -4.17
N SER A 342 -10.72 13.26 -3.77
CA SER A 342 -10.83 12.86 -2.35
C SER A 342 -9.91 13.65 -1.42
N GLN A 343 -8.69 14.00 -1.87
CA GLN A 343 -7.77 14.85 -1.11
C GLN A 343 -8.32 16.26 -0.92
N PHE A 344 -8.89 16.87 -1.98
CA PHE A 344 -9.51 18.19 -1.87
C PHE A 344 -10.63 18.23 -0.82
N VAL A 345 -11.54 17.25 -0.88
CA VAL A 345 -12.67 17.15 0.05
C VAL A 345 -12.18 16.90 1.48
N ALA A 346 -11.23 15.98 1.66
CA ALA A 346 -10.65 15.68 2.98
C ALA A 346 -9.96 16.90 3.58
N GLU A 347 -9.18 17.63 2.78
CA GLU A 347 -8.45 18.82 3.20
C GLU A 347 -9.42 19.91 3.66
N ILE A 348 -10.46 20.23 2.87
CA ILE A 348 -11.50 21.21 3.26
C ILE A 348 -12.23 20.76 4.52
N ALA A 349 -12.73 19.53 4.56
CA ALA A 349 -13.56 19.03 5.65
C ALA A 349 -12.82 19.00 6.99
N THR A 350 -11.50 18.79 6.97
CA THR A 350 -10.69 18.73 8.19
C THR A 350 -10.15 20.10 8.59
N ILE A 351 -9.43 20.79 7.71
CA ILE A 351 -8.74 22.04 8.06
C ILE A 351 -9.69 23.20 8.35
N SER A 352 -10.91 23.18 7.78
CA SER A 352 -11.94 24.21 8.07
C SER A 352 -12.56 24.05 9.46
N ALA A 353 -12.51 22.85 10.04
CA ALA A 353 -13.10 22.54 11.34
C ALA A 353 -12.16 22.82 12.53
N VAL A 354 -10.91 23.20 12.24
CA VAL A 354 -9.85 23.37 13.25
C VAL A 354 -9.18 24.73 13.13
N GLN A 355 -8.78 25.29 14.27
CA GLN A 355 -7.99 26.52 14.31
C GLN A 355 -7.03 26.48 15.49
N HIS A 356 -5.74 26.48 15.20
CA HIS A 356 -4.68 26.41 16.22
C HIS A 356 -3.41 27.12 15.73
N ARG A 357 -2.60 27.67 16.66
CA ARG A 357 -1.39 28.45 16.32
C ARG A 357 -0.38 27.64 15.51
N ASN A 358 -0.30 26.34 15.77
CA ASN A 358 0.62 25.41 15.10
C ASN A 358 0.00 24.63 13.94
N LEU A 359 -1.14 25.07 13.42
CA LEU A 359 -1.74 24.54 12.18
C LEU A 359 -1.79 25.65 11.13
N VAL A 360 -1.69 25.28 9.86
CA VAL A 360 -1.86 26.23 8.74
C VAL A 360 -3.31 26.70 8.68
N LYS A 361 -3.51 27.99 8.38
CA LYS A 361 -4.83 28.59 8.21
C LYS A 361 -5.26 28.53 6.75
N LEU A 362 -6.37 27.83 6.49
CA LEU A 362 -7.09 27.90 5.23
C LEU A 362 -7.93 29.19 5.20
N TYR A 363 -7.72 30.03 4.19
CA TYR A 363 -8.56 31.22 3.95
C TYR A 363 -9.80 30.90 3.13
N GLY A 364 -9.71 29.95 2.21
CA GLY A 364 -10.81 29.61 1.31
C GLY A 364 -10.45 28.60 0.24
N CYS A 365 -11.38 28.36 -0.67
CA CYS A 365 -11.20 27.49 -1.82
C CYS A 365 -11.80 28.09 -3.09
N CYS A 366 -11.41 27.57 -4.25
CA CYS A 366 -12.04 27.85 -5.54
C CYS A 366 -12.56 26.55 -6.12
N ILE A 367 -13.84 26.56 -6.49
CA ILE A 367 -14.58 25.43 -7.08
C ILE A 367 -15.27 25.96 -8.33
N GLU A 368 -14.58 25.92 -9.47
CA GLU A 368 -15.12 26.40 -10.75
C GLU A 368 -14.83 25.39 -11.85
N GLY A 369 -15.87 24.76 -12.41
CA GLY A 369 -15.71 23.70 -13.41
C GLY A 369 -14.79 22.58 -12.91
N SER A 370 -13.70 22.31 -13.64
CA SER A 370 -12.64 21.36 -13.25
C SER A 370 -11.47 22.01 -12.50
N LYS A 371 -11.67 23.17 -11.87
CA LYS A 371 -10.66 23.86 -11.06
C LYS A 371 -10.99 23.63 -9.59
N ARG A 372 -10.01 23.09 -8.86
CA ARG A 372 -10.06 22.89 -7.40
C ARG A 372 -8.78 23.48 -6.82
N LEU A 373 -8.91 24.62 -6.17
CA LEU A 373 -7.79 25.33 -5.55
C LEU A 373 -8.07 25.59 -4.08
N LEU A 374 -7.04 25.52 -3.26
CA LEU A 374 -7.06 25.86 -1.85
C LEU A 374 -6.19 27.09 -1.62
N VAL A 375 -6.68 28.03 -0.81
CA VAL A 375 -6.02 29.30 -0.54
C VAL A 375 -5.64 29.34 0.92
N TYR A 376 -4.34 29.30 1.19
CA TYR A 376 -3.74 29.29 2.52
C TYR A 376 -3.09 30.63 2.86
N GLU A 377 -2.85 30.84 4.15
CA GLU A 377 -1.86 31.84 4.58
C GLU A 377 -0.49 31.55 3.94
N TYR A 378 0.19 32.59 3.48
CA TYR A 378 1.56 32.47 3.01
C TYR A 378 2.53 32.43 4.20
N LEU A 379 3.53 31.54 4.12
CA LEU A 379 4.54 31.35 5.17
C LEU A 379 5.94 31.56 4.58
N GLU A 380 6.64 32.58 5.05
CA GLU A 380 7.83 33.15 4.40
C GLU A 380 9.05 32.24 4.49
N ASN A 381 9.18 31.49 5.59
CA ASN A 381 10.33 30.64 5.87
C ASN A 381 10.17 29.21 5.32
N LYS A 382 9.18 28.98 4.46
CA LYS A 382 8.95 27.72 3.73
C LYS A 382 8.83 26.52 4.68
N SER A 383 9.22 25.33 4.22
CA SER A 383 9.10 24.07 4.96
C SER A 383 10.35 23.75 5.79
N LEU A 384 10.15 22.96 6.84
CA LEU A 384 11.18 22.58 7.80
C LEU A 384 12.29 21.75 7.16
N ASP A 385 11.99 20.89 6.19
CA ASP A 385 13.00 20.14 5.44
C ASP A 385 13.96 21.06 4.66
N GLN A 386 13.44 22.12 4.05
CA GLN A 386 14.25 23.13 3.35
C GLN A 386 15.10 23.93 4.33
N ALA A 387 14.59 24.20 5.53
CA ALA A 387 15.34 24.86 6.59
C ALA A 387 16.40 23.95 7.22
N LEU A 388 16.12 22.66 7.41
CA LEU A 388 17.05 21.72 8.05
C LEU A 388 18.09 21.16 7.08
N PHE A 389 17.69 20.71 5.90
CA PHE A 389 18.56 19.97 4.98
C PHE A 389 19.04 20.82 3.81
N GLY A 390 18.36 21.93 3.52
CA GLY A 390 18.75 22.87 2.48
C GLY A 390 19.83 23.86 2.93
N ASN A 391 20.26 24.70 1.98
CA ASN A 391 21.26 25.76 2.21
C ASN A 391 20.64 27.09 2.69
N GLY A 392 19.41 27.06 3.20
CA GLY A 392 18.59 28.26 3.42
C GLY A 392 18.78 28.93 4.79
N LEU A 393 18.27 28.30 5.84
CA LEU A 393 18.17 28.89 7.19
C LEU A 393 18.99 28.08 8.19
N LEU A 394 19.91 28.72 8.91
CA LEU A 394 20.64 28.05 10.00
C LEU A 394 19.79 28.11 11.28
N LEU A 395 18.99 27.07 11.52
CA LEU A 395 18.19 26.95 12.74
C LEU A 395 19.09 26.57 13.94
N ASN A 396 19.19 27.48 14.93
CA ASN A 396 19.84 27.20 16.21
C ASN A 396 19.02 26.22 17.05
N TRP A 397 19.65 25.66 18.10
CA TRP A 397 19.02 24.63 18.93
C TRP A 397 17.69 25.09 19.56
N SER A 398 17.66 26.29 20.14
CA SER A 398 16.43 26.84 20.76
C SER A 398 15.26 26.86 19.77
N THR A 399 15.50 27.29 18.53
CA THR A 399 14.46 27.31 17.49
C THR A 399 14.01 25.91 17.12
N ARG A 400 14.94 24.95 16.97
CA ARG A 400 14.59 23.55 16.68
C ARG A 400 13.77 22.93 17.80
N TYR A 401 14.09 23.26 19.04
CA TYR A 401 13.36 22.83 20.22
C TYR A 401 11.94 23.40 20.25
N ASP A 402 11.79 24.70 20.00
CA ASP A 402 10.48 25.37 19.88
C ASP A 402 9.65 24.80 18.72
N VAL A 403 10.30 24.43 17.61
CA VAL A 403 9.64 23.74 16.49
C VAL A 403 9.13 22.37 16.94
N CYS A 404 9.96 21.57 17.61
CA CYS A 404 9.57 20.27 18.16
C CYS A 404 8.34 20.39 19.09
N MET A 405 8.39 21.36 20.01
CA MET A 405 7.29 21.67 20.94
C MET A 405 6.03 22.13 20.21
N GLY A 406 6.15 23.00 19.21
CA GLY A 406 5.02 23.53 18.45
C GLY A 406 4.32 22.44 17.62
N VAL A 407 5.08 21.55 16.98
CA VAL A 407 4.51 20.39 16.26
C VAL A 407 3.80 19.46 17.23
N ALA A 408 4.41 19.18 18.40
CA ALA A 408 3.77 18.34 19.42
C ALA A 408 2.42 18.92 19.88
N ARG A 409 2.37 20.23 20.18
CA ARG A 409 1.12 20.94 20.53
C ARG A 409 0.08 20.90 19.41
N GLY A 410 0.50 21.07 18.16
CA GLY A 410 -0.39 20.97 17.00
C GLY A 410 -1.05 19.58 16.90
N LEU A 411 -0.28 18.52 17.11
CA LEU A 411 -0.81 17.14 17.10
C LEU A 411 -1.65 16.84 18.34
N THR A 412 -1.26 17.31 19.53
CA THR A 412 -2.11 17.22 20.74
C THR A 412 -3.49 17.81 20.49
N TYR A 413 -3.55 18.99 19.88
CA TYR A 413 -4.82 19.62 19.53
C TYR A 413 -5.66 18.74 18.57
N LEU A 414 -5.06 18.20 17.51
CA LEU A 414 -5.77 17.35 16.54
C LEU A 414 -6.27 16.03 17.17
N HIS A 415 -5.50 15.43 18.07
CA HIS A 415 -5.79 14.11 18.62
C HIS A 415 -6.72 14.15 19.85
N GLU A 416 -6.60 15.20 20.67
CA GLU A 416 -7.10 15.21 22.05
C GLU A 416 -7.99 16.41 22.39
N GLU A 417 -7.76 17.60 21.82
CA GLU A 417 -8.44 18.84 22.24
C GLU A 417 -9.53 19.31 21.25
N SER A 418 -9.37 18.98 19.98
CA SER A 418 -10.34 19.35 18.94
C SER A 418 -11.65 18.56 19.10
N ARG A 419 -12.76 19.16 18.64
CA ARG A 419 -14.10 18.55 18.76
C ARG A 419 -14.19 17.19 18.06
N LEU A 420 -13.48 17.04 16.95
CA LEU A 420 -13.39 15.79 16.19
C LEU A 420 -11.95 15.33 16.24
N ARG A 421 -11.70 14.11 16.72
CA ARG A 421 -10.35 13.53 16.66
C ARG A 421 -9.92 13.38 15.20
N ILE A 422 -8.82 14.02 14.82
CA ILE A 422 -8.28 14.03 13.45
C ILE A 422 -6.92 13.34 13.45
N VAL A 423 -6.73 12.34 12.58
CA VAL A 423 -5.41 11.73 12.31
C VAL A 423 -4.87 12.29 10.99
N HIS A 424 -3.69 12.92 11.03
CA HIS A 424 -3.09 13.65 9.92
C HIS A 424 -2.56 12.72 8.81
N ARG A 425 -1.89 11.62 9.18
CA ARG A 425 -1.33 10.55 8.32
C ARG A 425 -0.11 10.91 7.46
N ASP A 426 0.23 12.19 7.32
CA ASP A 426 1.41 12.63 6.56
C ASP A 426 2.24 13.68 7.31
N VAL A 427 2.52 13.43 8.59
CA VAL A 427 3.42 14.26 9.39
C VAL A 427 4.86 14.01 8.93
N LYS A 428 5.53 15.02 8.40
CA LYS A 428 6.92 14.98 7.94
C LYS A 428 7.49 16.40 7.86
N ALA A 429 8.81 16.53 7.80
CA ALA A 429 9.47 17.85 7.75
C ALA A 429 9.00 18.74 6.57
N SER A 430 8.70 18.16 5.41
CA SER A 430 8.19 18.94 4.26
C SER A 430 6.75 19.45 4.41
N ASN A 431 5.97 18.89 5.33
CA ASN A 431 4.61 19.32 5.64
C ASN A 431 4.54 20.23 6.89
N ILE A 432 5.68 20.56 7.49
CA ILE A 432 5.77 21.52 8.59
C ILE A 432 6.33 22.82 8.02
N LEU A 433 5.49 23.85 7.95
CA LEU A 433 5.85 25.16 7.42
C LEU A 433 6.25 26.11 8.56
N LEU A 434 7.08 27.10 8.27
CA LEU A 434 7.60 28.07 9.23
C LEU A 434 7.10 29.48 8.88
N ASP A 435 6.46 30.13 9.84
CA ASP A 435 6.07 31.55 9.70
C ASP A 435 7.29 32.49 9.82
N SER A 436 7.08 33.79 9.62
CA SER A 436 8.11 34.84 9.79
C SER A 436 8.84 34.84 11.15
N LYS A 437 8.26 34.24 12.20
CA LYS A 437 8.85 34.11 13.54
C LYS A 437 9.40 32.70 13.80
N LEU A 438 9.52 31.87 12.77
CA LEU A 438 9.96 30.48 12.83
C LEU A 438 9.06 29.59 13.69
N VAL A 439 7.78 29.97 13.86
CA VAL A 439 6.79 29.13 14.54
C VAL A 439 6.31 28.06 13.55
N PRO A 440 6.28 26.77 13.95
CA PRO A 440 5.87 25.70 13.05
C PRO A 440 4.35 25.66 12.87
N LYS A 441 3.92 25.36 11.64
CA LYS A 441 2.54 25.15 11.22
C LYS A 441 2.43 23.84 10.43
N ILE A 442 1.70 22.88 10.98
CA ILE A 442 1.39 21.62 10.29
C ILE A 442 0.44 21.92 9.11
N SER A 443 0.76 21.36 7.96
CA SER A 443 0.05 21.57 6.69
C SER A 443 -0.19 20.25 5.95
N ASP A 444 -0.93 20.32 4.84
CA ASP A 444 -1.26 19.19 3.96
C ASP A 444 -2.17 18.12 4.58
N PHE A 445 -3.41 18.52 4.86
CA PHE A 445 -4.46 17.67 5.42
C PHE A 445 -5.15 16.79 4.36
N GLY A 446 -4.62 16.70 3.13
CA GLY A 446 -5.25 15.96 2.04
C GLY A 446 -5.42 14.45 2.31
N LEU A 447 -4.61 13.88 3.20
CA LEU A 447 -4.76 12.49 3.62
C LEU A 447 -5.53 12.32 4.93
N ALA A 448 -5.84 13.40 5.65
CA ALA A 448 -6.35 13.36 7.01
C ALA A 448 -7.69 12.59 7.11
N LYS A 449 -7.91 11.99 8.28
CA LYS A 449 -9.13 11.21 8.57
C LYS A 449 -9.74 11.62 9.90
N LEU A 450 -11.06 11.76 9.90
CA LEU A 450 -11.86 11.93 11.11
C LEU A 450 -12.04 10.57 11.79
N TYR A 451 -11.80 10.55 13.09
CA TYR A 451 -11.87 9.37 13.94
C TYR A 451 -13.16 9.40 14.78
N ASP A 452 -13.88 8.28 14.80
CA ASP A 452 -15.06 8.09 15.65
C ASP A 452 -14.61 7.40 16.95
N ASP A 453 -14.82 8.06 18.10
CA ASP A 453 -14.41 7.59 19.42
C ASP A 453 -14.94 6.20 19.81
N LYS A 454 -15.97 5.70 19.10
CA LYS A 454 -16.52 4.35 19.32
C LYS A 454 -15.67 3.23 18.72
N LYS A 455 -14.64 3.55 17.92
CA LYS A 455 -13.81 2.57 17.20
C LYS A 455 -12.43 2.41 17.84
N THR A 456 -11.87 1.21 17.79
CA THR A 456 -10.50 0.92 18.26
C THR A 456 -9.42 1.28 17.24
N HIS A 457 -9.78 1.34 15.95
CA HIS A 457 -8.95 1.81 14.85
C HIS A 457 -9.83 2.16 13.64
N ILE A 458 -9.24 2.84 12.66
CA ILE A 458 -9.81 3.04 11.31
C ILE A 458 -9.12 2.07 10.36
N SER A 459 -9.84 1.10 9.81
CA SER A 459 -9.33 0.28 8.70
C SER A 459 -9.39 1.10 7.41
N THR A 460 -8.24 1.44 6.84
CA THR A 460 -8.17 2.26 5.61
C THR A 460 -7.00 1.83 4.74
N ARG A 461 -7.08 2.11 3.43
CA ARG A 461 -5.94 1.97 2.50
C ARG A 461 -4.75 2.76 3.06
N VAL A 462 -3.58 2.13 3.06
CA VAL A 462 -2.33 2.76 3.48
C VAL A 462 -2.03 3.93 2.54
N ALA A 463 -1.75 5.08 3.14
CA ALA A 463 -1.33 6.30 2.49
C ALA A 463 -0.49 7.12 3.47
N GLY A 464 0.50 7.84 2.95
CA GLY A 464 1.49 8.60 3.71
C GLY A 464 2.88 8.45 3.06
N THR A 465 3.89 9.02 3.69
CA THR A 465 5.27 9.03 3.15
C THR A 465 6.12 7.93 3.77
N ILE A 466 6.78 7.11 2.94
CA ILE A 466 7.73 6.08 3.39
C ILE A 466 8.81 6.72 4.29
N GLY A 467 9.23 6.01 5.34
CA GLY A 467 10.15 6.51 6.36
C GLY A 467 9.45 7.16 7.55
N TYR A 468 8.22 7.67 7.36
CA TYR A 468 7.38 8.22 8.43
C TYR A 468 6.19 7.32 8.79
N LEU A 469 5.91 6.28 8.01
CA LEU A 469 4.79 5.37 8.22
C LEU A 469 5.01 4.45 9.43
N ALA A 470 4.03 4.42 10.34
CA ALA A 470 4.04 3.49 11.46
C ALA A 470 3.90 2.02 10.99
N PRO A 471 4.66 1.06 11.56
CA PRO A 471 4.68 -0.32 11.08
C PRO A 471 3.31 -1.02 11.09
N GLU A 472 2.53 -0.87 12.15
CA GLU A 472 1.21 -1.48 12.28
C GLU A 472 0.23 -0.94 11.23
N TYR A 473 0.34 0.33 10.89
CA TYR A 473 -0.49 0.96 9.88
C TYR A 473 -0.05 0.53 8.48
N ALA A 474 1.25 0.48 8.20
CA ALA A 474 1.79 -0.02 6.94
C ALA A 474 1.46 -1.50 6.70
N MET A 475 1.52 -2.32 7.75
CA MET A 475 1.34 -3.78 7.64
C MET A 475 -0.12 -4.22 7.67
N ARG A 476 -0.99 -3.53 8.44
CA ARG A 476 -2.38 -3.97 8.69
C ARG A 476 -3.43 -3.00 8.18
N GLY A 477 -3.06 -1.79 7.77
CA GLY A 477 -4.02 -0.72 7.45
C GLY A 477 -4.82 -0.22 8.67
N HIS A 478 -4.39 -0.59 9.89
CA HIS A 478 -5.04 -0.17 11.14
C HIS A 478 -4.52 1.21 11.53
N LEU A 479 -5.32 2.24 11.30
CA LEU A 479 -4.96 3.62 11.59
C LEU A 479 -5.50 4.06 12.95
N THR A 480 -4.63 4.62 13.78
CA THR A 480 -4.95 5.35 15.01
C THR A 480 -4.10 6.61 15.09
N GLU A 481 -4.33 7.46 16.08
CA GLU A 481 -3.50 8.65 16.36
C GLU A 481 -2.02 8.29 16.61
N LYS A 482 -1.74 7.05 17.03
CA LYS A 482 -0.37 6.54 17.22
C LYS A 482 0.45 6.47 15.93
N ALA A 483 -0.19 6.50 14.77
CA ALA A 483 0.52 6.61 13.50
C ALA A 483 1.22 7.97 13.38
N ASP A 484 0.53 9.06 13.72
CA ASP A 484 1.11 10.41 13.73
C ASP A 484 2.18 10.56 14.83
N VAL A 485 1.99 9.90 15.98
CA VAL A 485 3.02 9.87 17.04
C VAL A 485 4.33 9.26 16.53
N PHE A 486 4.26 8.17 15.77
CA PHE A 486 5.43 7.57 15.16
C PHE A 486 6.12 8.54 14.19
N SER A 487 5.35 9.15 13.30
CA SER A 487 5.87 10.13 12.33
C SER A 487 6.50 11.35 13.02
N PHE A 488 5.89 11.84 14.11
CA PHE A 488 6.47 12.89 14.95
C PHE A 488 7.83 12.48 15.53
N GLY A 489 7.95 11.23 16.01
CA GLY A 489 9.22 10.72 16.53
C GLY A 489 10.35 10.77 15.51
N VAL A 490 10.06 10.49 14.23
CA VAL A 490 11.02 10.65 13.13
C VAL A 490 11.41 12.12 12.95
N VAL A 491 10.44 13.03 12.89
CA VAL A 491 10.70 14.49 12.78
C VAL A 491 11.53 15.01 13.96
N ALA A 492 11.29 14.52 15.17
CA ALA A 492 12.08 14.89 16.36
C ALA A 492 13.57 14.49 16.20
N LEU A 493 13.85 13.32 15.63
CA LEU A 493 15.21 12.89 15.33
C LEU A 493 15.84 13.69 14.18
N GLU A 494 15.05 14.08 13.18
CA GLU A 494 15.49 14.96 12.08
C GLU A 494 15.91 16.34 12.61
N LEU A 495 15.18 16.90 13.57
CA LEU A 495 15.52 18.17 14.23
C LEU A 495 16.85 18.10 14.98
N VAL A 496 17.11 17.01 15.70
CA VAL A 496 18.37 16.81 16.44
C VAL A 496 19.55 16.62 15.47
N SER A 497 19.37 15.78 14.45
CA SER A 497 20.46 15.37 13.57
C SER A 497 20.72 16.32 12.41
N GLY A 498 19.74 17.14 12.03
CA GLY A 498 19.81 17.94 10.81
C GLY A 498 19.95 17.10 9.55
N ARG A 499 19.58 15.81 9.60
CA ARG A 499 19.64 14.86 8.49
C ARG A 499 18.25 14.34 8.14
N PRO A 500 17.98 14.03 6.86
CA PRO A 500 16.72 13.41 6.47
C PRO A 500 16.63 11.98 7.01
N ASN A 501 15.41 11.46 7.14
CA ASN A 501 15.14 10.10 7.63
C ASN A 501 15.87 8.98 6.85
N SER A 502 16.19 9.21 5.57
CA SER A 502 17.03 8.34 4.75
C SER A 502 18.00 9.17 3.91
N ASP A 503 19.27 8.76 3.88
CA ASP A 503 20.32 9.39 3.06
C ASP A 503 21.11 8.30 2.31
N PRO A 504 20.83 8.12 1.00
CA PRO A 504 21.50 7.11 0.18
C PRO A 504 23.00 7.34 -0.02
N SER A 505 23.50 8.55 0.27
CA SER A 505 24.93 8.85 0.16
C SER A 505 25.77 8.24 1.28
N LEU A 506 25.12 7.74 2.33
CA LEU A 506 25.76 7.15 3.51
C LEU A 506 25.63 5.63 3.50
N GLU A 507 26.72 4.93 3.81
CA GLU A 507 26.76 3.48 3.75
C GLU A 507 26.25 2.80 5.04
N GLY A 508 25.68 1.61 4.85
CA GLY A 508 25.28 0.70 5.93
C GLY A 508 24.17 1.25 6.80
N GLU A 509 24.30 1.06 8.11
CA GLU A 509 23.27 1.37 9.10
C GLU A 509 23.09 2.88 9.35
N LYS A 510 24.03 3.72 8.85
CA LYS A 510 23.89 5.19 8.86
C LYS A 510 22.95 5.72 7.78
N MET A 511 22.59 4.90 6.79
CA MET A 511 21.68 5.25 5.71
C MET A 511 20.30 5.67 6.25
N TYR A 512 19.81 5.02 7.31
CA TYR A 512 18.52 5.31 7.93
C TYR A 512 18.69 5.95 9.29
N LEU A 513 18.10 7.13 9.48
CA LEU A 513 18.26 7.94 10.68
C LEU A 513 17.81 7.20 11.95
N LEU A 514 16.68 6.49 11.87
CA LEU A 514 16.11 5.79 13.02
C LEU A 514 17.04 4.68 13.54
N GLU A 515 17.68 3.94 12.64
CA GLU A 515 18.64 2.91 12.99
C GLU A 515 19.88 3.50 13.65
N TRP A 516 20.43 4.53 13.00
CA TRP A 516 21.61 5.20 13.51
C TRP A 516 21.36 5.79 14.91
N ALA A 517 20.22 6.43 15.12
CA ALA A 517 19.83 6.97 16.43
C ALA A 517 19.69 5.86 17.48
N TRP A 518 19.11 4.71 17.14
CA TRP A 518 18.98 3.58 18.06
C TRP A 518 20.35 3.03 18.48
N GLN A 519 21.26 2.85 17.55
CA GLN A 519 22.60 2.33 17.86
C GLN A 519 23.41 3.27 18.74
N LEU A 520 23.32 4.58 18.49
CA LEU A 520 23.96 5.58 19.34
C LEU A 520 23.33 5.58 20.74
N HIS A 521 22.03 5.35 20.85
CA HIS A 521 21.36 5.18 22.14
C HIS A 521 21.88 3.94 22.89
N GLU A 522 21.95 2.77 22.25
CA GLU A 522 22.47 1.54 22.86
C GLU A 522 23.92 1.68 23.33
N LYS A 523 24.75 2.41 22.57
CA LYS A 523 26.16 2.66 22.89
C LYS A 523 26.36 3.81 23.89
N ASN A 524 25.30 4.49 24.33
CA ASN A 524 25.37 5.73 25.11
C ASN A 524 26.18 6.85 24.45
N CYS A 525 26.15 6.92 23.11
CA CYS A 525 26.86 7.89 22.27
C CYS A 525 25.88 8.86 21.56
N ILE A 526 24.76 9.23 22.20
CA ILE A 526 23.71 10.09 21.60
C ILE A 526 24.25 11.42 21.09
N ASN A 527 25.33 11.94 21.68
CA ASN A 527 25.94 13.20 21.25
C ASN A 527 26.45 13.16 19.80
N ASP A 528 26.77 11.97 19.27
CA ASP A 528 27.21 11.80 17.86
C ASP A 528 26.05 11.97 16.87
N LEU A 529 24.80 11.95 17.35
CA LEU A 529 23.60 12.18 16.56
C LEU A 529 23.40 13.67 16.26
N ILE A 530 24.00 14.56 17.06
CA ILE A 530 23.74 16.00 17.03
C ILE A 530 24.28 16.59 15.73
N ASP A 531 23.48 17.45 15.10
CA ASP A 531 23.88 18.20 13.91
C ASP A 531 25.17 18.99 14.18
N ALA A 532 26.22 18.68 13.42
CA ALA A 532 27.54 19.32 13.53
C ALA A 532 27.51 20.84 13.26
N ARG A 533 26.44 21.36 12.65
CA ARG A 533 26.23 22.80 12.41
C ARG A 533 25.75 23.55 13.66
N LEU A 534 25.32 22.86 14.71
CA LEU A 534 24.92 23.48 15.98
C LEU A 534 26.15 23.84 16.81
N SER A 535 26.38 25.14 17.02
CA SER A 535 27.50 25.63 17.84
C SER A 535 27.20 25.59 19.34
N GLU A 536 25.94 25.80 19.72
CA GLU A 536 25.47 25.83 21.11
C GLU A 536 24.15 25.07 21.22
N PHE A 537 24.06 24.19 22.21
CA PHE A 537 22.86 23.41 22.50
C PHE A 537 22.83 23.00 23.97
N ASN A 538 21.63 22.75 24.49
CA ASN A 538 21.44 22.20 25.83
C ASN A 538 21.45 20.67 25.75
N THR A 539 22.50 20.04 26.28
CA THR A 539 22.68 18.58 26.24
C THR A 539 21.51 17.81 26.88
N GLU A 540 20.90 18.33 27.95
CA GLU A 540 19.78 17.67 28.61
C GLU A 540 18.53 17.70 27.73
N GLU A 541 18.25 18.82 27.08
CA GLU A 541 17.15 18.95 26.12
C GLU A 541 17.36 18.04 24.91
N VAL A 542 18.57 17.99 24.36
CA VAL A 542 18.92 17.10 23.25
C VAL A 542 18.66 15.65 23.63
N GLN A 543 19.22 15.19 24.74
CA GLN A 543 19.04 13.81 25.20
C GLN A 543 17.55 13.50 25.45
N ARG A 544 16.80 14.46 25.97
CA ARG A 544 15.35 14.34 26.19
C ARG A 544 14.61 14.17 24.87
N VAL A 545 14.87 15.02 23.86
CA VAL A 545 14.25 14.93 22.54
C VAL A 545 14.57 13.61 21.86
N VAL A 546 15.82 13.14 21.94
CA VAL A 546 16.21 11.84 21.37
C VAL A 546 15.46 10.69 22.04
N LYS A 547 15.41 10.65 23.37
CA LYS A 547 14.65 9.62 24.11
C LYS A 547 13.16 9.66 23.76
N ILE A 548 12.57 10.85 23.65
CA ILE A 548 11.17 11.03 23.22
C ILE A 548 10.98 10.50 21.80
N GLY A 549 11.87 10.85 20.86
CA GLY A 549 11.84 10.37 19.48
C GLY A 549 11.82 8.85 19.43
N LEU A 550 12.77 8.20 20.11
CA LEU A 550 12.87 6.72 20.17
C LEU A 550 11.66 6.06 20.84
N LEU A 551 11.07 6.70 21.85
CA LEU A 551 9.85 6.24 22.51
C LEU A 551 8.62 6.37 21.59
N CYS A 552 8.53 7.46 20.82
CA CYS A 552 7.48 7.68 19.84
C CYS A 552 7.57 6.70 18.66
N THR A 553 8.76 6.24 18.30
CA THR A 553 9.00 5.30 17.18
C THR A 553 8.96 3.82 17.57
N GLN A 554 8.42 3.47 18.75
CA GLN A 554 8.30 2.06 19.16
C GLN A 554 7.39 1.26 18.20
N THR A 555 7.73 0.00 17.93
CA THR A 555 6.94 -0.86 17.01
C THR A 555 5.51 -1.04 17.48
N SER A 556 5.33 -1.23 18.79
CA SER A 556 4.01 -1.38 19.37
C SER A 556 3.37 -0.01 19.61
N PRO A 557 2.19 0.28 19.01
CA PRO A 557 1.50 1.56 19.22
C PRO A 557 1.10 1.78 20.70
N ASN A 558 0.96 0.71 21.49
CA ASN A 558 0.62 0.79 22.90
C ASN A 558 1.77 1.30 23.77
N LEU A 559 3.02 1.19 23.31
CA LEU A 559 4.19 1.71 24.02
C LEU A 559 4.44 3.20 23.72
N ARG A 560 3.83 3.72 22.65
CA ARG A 560 3.98 5.13 22.26
C ARG A 560 3.14 6.03 23.19
N PRO A 561 3.67 7.16 23.65
CA PRO A 561 2.92 8.12 24.47
C PRO A 561 1.77 8.77 23.69
N SER A 562 0.82 9.39 24.40
CA SER A 562 -0.07 10.38 23.79
C SER A 562 0.70 11.66 23.46
N MET A 563 0.20 12.50 22.56
CA MET A 563 0.89 13.74 22.20
C MET A 563 0.86 14.75 23.36
N SER A 564 -0.19 14.79 24.17
CA SER A 564 -0.18 15.56 25.45
C SER A 564 0.95 15.12 26.39
N ARG A 565 1.19 13.81 26.50
CA ARG A 565 2.31 13.27 27.29
C ARG A 565 3.65 13.64 26.69
N VAL A 566 3.77 13.67 25.36
CA VAL A 566 4.97 14.19 24.66
C VAL A 566 5.23 15.65 25.01
N VAL A 567 4.20 16.51 24.97
CA VAL A 567 4.32 17.93 25.36
C VAL A 567 4.81 18.06 26.80
N ALA A 568 4.22 17.32 27.74
CA ALA A 568 4.64 17.33 29.14
C ALA A 568 6.09 16.83 29.34
N MET A 569 6.50 15.80 28.58
CA MET A 569 7.88 15.31 28.59
C MET A 569 8.83 16.37 28.04
N LEU A 570 8.50 17.03 26.92
CA LEU A 570 9.33 18.11 26.37
C LEU A 570 9.49 19.24 27.41
N SER A 571 8.39 19.74 27.98
CA SER A 571 8.41 20.79 29.01
C SER A 571 9.22 20.44 30.27
N GLY A 572 9.57 19.17 30.49
CA GLY A 572 10.30 18.72 31.68
C GLY A 572 9.40 18.47 32.89
N ASP A 573 8.07 18.58 32.73
CA ASP A 573 7.09 18.30 33.78
C ASP A 573 6.99 16.79 34.10
N VAL A 574 7.54 15.97 33.20
CA VAL A 574 7.41 14.52 33.20
C VAL A 574 8.72 13.89 32.75
N GLU A 575 9.16 12.85 33.46
CA GLU A 575 10.30 12.05 33.04
C GLU A 575 9.99 11.15 31.83
N VAL A 576 10.96 11.04 30.93
CA VAL A 576 10.87 10.16 29.76
C VAL A 576 11.10 8.71 30.20
N SER A 577 10.11 7.85 29.95
CA SER A 577 10.21 6.42 30.26
C SER A 577 11.40 5.77 29.55
N VAL A 578 12.01 4.76 30.20
CA VAL A 578 13.13 4.01 29.62
C VAL A 578 12.68 3.31 28.35
N VAL A 579 13.41 3.56 27.27
CA VAL A 579 13.17 2.89 25.99
C VAL A 579 13.88 1.54 26.03
N THR A 580 13.12 0.44 26.06
CA THR A 580 13.66 -0.91 26.33
C THR A 580 13.77 -1.81 25.10
N SER A 581 13.17 -1.43 23.97
CA SER A 581 13.11 -2.26 22.76
C SER A 581 13.48 -1.52 21.49
N ARG A 582 14.30 -2.18 20.66
CA ARG A 582 14.67 -1.71 19.33
C ARG A 582 13.43 -1.56 18.45
N PRO A 583 13.25 -0.41 17.77
CA PRO A 583 12.24 -0.26 16.74
C PRO A 583 12.41 -1.39 15.72
N GLY A 584 11.39 -2.24 15.58
CA GLY A 584 11.42 -3.50 14.83
C GLY A 584 11.41 -3.31 13.31
N TYR A 585 11.57 -2.08 12.83
CA TYR A 585 11.48 -1.69 11.43
C TYR A 585 12.76 -2.02 10.63
N LEU A 586 13.77 -2.68 11.24
CA LEU A 586 15.16 -2.50 10.79
C LEU A 586 16.05 -3.72 10.59
N THR A 587 15.57 -4.96 10.78
CA THR A 587 16.43 -6.12 10.52
C THR A 587 16.33 -6.72 9.11
N ASP A 588 15.33 -6.37 8.27
CA ASP A 588 15.17 -7.02 6.95
C ASP A 588 14.65 -6.13 5.80
N TRP A 589 14.51 -4.81 5.97
CA TRP A 589 13.87 -3.92 4.97
C TRP A 589 14.91 -3.04 4.27
N LYS A 590 15.35 -3.41 3.05
CA LYS A 590 16.10 -2.50 2.17
C LYS A 590 15.09 -1.61 1.43
N PHE A 591 15.20 -0.28 1.56
CA PHE A 591 14.19 0.67 1.07
C PHE A 591 14.09 0.76 -0.47
N ASP A 592 15.07 0.24 -1.21
CA ASP A 592 15.04 0.26 -2.68
C ASP A 592 13.84 -0.51 -3.27
N ASP A 593 13.31 -1.50 -2.54
CA ASP A 593 12.21 -2.35 -3.00
C ASP A 593 10.82 -1.67 -2.93
N VAL A 594 10.66 -0.54 -2.23
CA VAL A 594 9.33 0.06 -1.97
C VAL A 594 9.01 1.21 -2.94
N SER A 595 10.03 1.91 -3.44
CA SER A 595 9.89 3.02 -4.41
C SER A 595 9.30 2.55 -5.75
N SER A 596 9.63 1.33 -6.17
CA SER A 596 9.08 0.67 -7.36
C SER A 596 7.62 0.21 -7.18
N ILE A 597 7.24 -0.20 -5.97
CA ILE A 597 5.89 -0.72 -5.67
C ILE A 597 4.84 0.40 -5.68
N LEU A 598 5.19 1.62 -5.26
CA LEU A 598 4.24 2.74 -5.20
C LEU A 598 4.06 3.48 -6.53
N THR A 599 5.02 3.39 -7.44
CA THR A 599 4.94 4.04 -8.76
C THR A 599 4.05 3.27 -9.74
N ASP A 600 4.05 1.93 -9.69
CA ASP A 600 3.23 1.09 -10.60
C ASP A 600 1.73 1.00 -10.26
N VAL A 601 1.33 1.39 -9.05
CA VAL A 601 -0.11 1.40 -8.66
C VAL A 601 -0.85 2.62 -9.21
N SER A 602 -0.11 3.65 -9.63
CA SER A 602 -0.70 4.94 -10.07
C SER A 602 -1.16 4.94 -11.53
N THR A 603 -0.73 3.98 -12.36
CA THR A 603 -0.93 4.01 -13.83
C THR A 603 -1.90 2.95 -14.37
N ALA A 604 -2.39 2.00 -13.57
CA ALA A 604 -3.31 0.96 -14.04
C ALA A 604 -4.79 1.31 -13.76
N GLY A 605 -5.25 2.45 -14.29
CA GLY A 605 -6.66 2.85 -14.31
C GLY A 605 -7.24 2.72 -15.71
N LEU A 606 -7.99 1.63 -15.94
CA LEU A 606 -9.06 1.44 -16.94
C LEU A 606 -8.87 2.06 -18.34
N ASP A 607 -8.56 1.22 -19.33
CA ASP A 607 -9.23 1.35 -20.63
C ASP A 607 -9.61 -0.03 -21.18
N SER A 608 -10.90 -0.36 -21.01
CA SER A 608 -11.55 -1.51 -21.63
C SER A 608 -12.41 -1.02 -22.78
N SER A 609 -11.94 -1.14 -24.02
CA SER A 609 -12.83 -1.04 -25.18
C SER A 609 -12.38 -1.89 -26.38
N TYR A 610 -13.23 -2.89 -26.65
CA TYR A 610 -13.65 -3.39 -27.96
C TYR A 610 -12.68 -4.18 -28.88
N TYR A 611 -12.83 -5.51 -28.75
CA TYR A 611 -13.31 -6.49 -29.74
C TYR A 611 -12.67 -6.67 -31.13
N ASN A 612 -12.53 -7.97 -31.43
CA ASN A 612 -12.61 -8.70 -32.70
C ASN A 612 -11.31 -8.76 -33.53
N SER A 613 -10.87 -9.90 -34.07
CA SER A 613 -11.58 -11.13 -34.42
C SER A 613 -10.64 -12.34 -34.62
N SER A 614 -11.27 -13.52 -34.51
CA SER A 614 -11.08 -14.70 -35.39
C SER A 614 -9.77 -15.47 -35.37
N SER A 615 -9.85 -16.61 -34.66
CA SER A 615 -9.52 -17.96 -35.10
C SER A 615 -9.09 -18.12 -36.57
N ASN A 616 -7.95 -18.77 -36.80
CA ASN A 616 -7.91 -19.96 -37.66
C ASN A 616 -6.64 -20.79 -37.45
N THR A 617 -6.89 -22.08 -37.25
CA THR A 617 -5.98 -23.22 -37.18
C THR A 617 -5.55 -23.60 -38.60
N SER A 618 -4.27 -23.93 -38.82
CA SER A 618 -3.89 -25.01 -39.75
C SER A 618 -2.40 -25.38 -39.67
N ILE A 619 -2.18 -26.66 -39.88
CA ILE A 619 -1.03 -27.54 -39.63
C ILE A 619 -0.12 -27.60 -40.88
N VAL A 620 1.09 -28.20 -40.70
CA VAL A 620 2.00 -28.82 -41.71
C VAL A 620 3.02 -27.83 -42.30
N GLY A 621 4.33 -28.06 -42.40
CA GLY A 621 5.21 -29.21 -42.16
C GLY A 621 6.48 -29.04 -43.02
N GLY A 622 7.62 -29.58 -42.57
CA GLY A 622 8.90 -29.66 -43.30
C GLY A 622 9.78 -28.40 -43.14
N GLY A 623 11.03 -28.44 -42.67
CA GLY A 623 12.03 -29.50 -42.62
C GLY A 623 13.18 -29.12 -43.55
N TYR A 624 14.31 -28.65 -43.02
CA TYR A 624 15.61 -28.75 -43.71
C TYR A 624 16.76 -28.85 -42.70
N ILE A 625 17.53 -29.91 -42.92
CA ILE A 625 18.78 -30.31 -42.28
C ILE A 625 19.91 -29.55 -42.97
N HIS A 626 20.86 -28.98 -42.21
CA HIS A 626 22.30 -29.18 -42.47
C HIS A 626 23.17 -28.62 -41.33
N SER A 627 23.86 -29.55 -40.67
CA SER A 627 25.23 -29.42 -40.15
C SER A 627 26.11 -30.33 -41.07
N PRO A 628 27.47 -30.38 -41.01
CA PRO A 628 28.33 -29.99 -39.89
C PRO A 628 29.74 -29.39 -40.24
N ASN A 629 30.47 -29.00 -39.18
CA ASN A 629 31.93 -29.03 -38.96
C ASN A 629 32.91 -28.23 -39.85
N ASP A 630 33.71 -27.35 -39.22
CA ASP A 630 35.17 -27.57 -39.10
C ASP A 630 35.78 -26.74 -37.93
N PRO A 631 36.69 -27.30 -37.10
CA PRO A 631 37.37 -26.60 -36.01
C PRO A 631 38.83 -26.26 -36.37
N SER A 632 39.37 -25.14 -35.89
CA SER A 632 40.80 -25.05 -35.47
C SER A 632 41.26 -23.65 -35.04
N LYS A 633 42.23 -23.66 -34.11
CA LYS A 633 43.17 -22.62 -33.63
C LYS A 633 42.77 -21.95 -32.29
N SER A 634 43.35 -22.41 -31.16
CA SER A 634 44.69 -22.09 -30.57
C SER A 634 44.55 -20.91 -29.58
N ILE A 635 44.46 -21.13 -28.26
CA ILE A 635 45.53 -21.32 -27.24
C ILE A 635 46.58 -20.18 -27.18
N LEU A 636 46.73 -19.63 -25.96
CA LEU A 636 47.68 -18.63 -25.41
C LEU A 636 47.41 -17.18 -25.85
N HIS A 637 47.05 -16.24 -24.97
CA HIS A 637 47.53 -15.94 -23.62
C HIS A 637 46.44 -15.37 -22.70
#